data_AF-A0A4S2SMZ5-F1
#
_entry.id   AF-A0A4S2SMZ5-F1
#
_cell.length_a   1.000
_cell.length_b   1.000
_cell.length_c   1.000
_cell.angle_alpha   90.00
_cell.angle_beta   90.00
_cell.angle_gamma   90.00
#
_symmetry.space_group_name_H-M   'P 1'
#
loop_
_entity.id
_entity.type
_entity.pdbx_description
1 polymer ?
#
loop_
_entity_poly.entity_id
_entity_poly.type
_entity_poly.pdbx_seq_one_letter_code
_entity_poly.pdbx_strand_id
1 'polypeptide(L)' 'MIRDNLPDRISEAEHEAWLGEIEGPRISLAGAESKIGQLDAAAPGGPVLLGLPTPRPTPQG' A
#
# COMPACT_ATOMS: atom_id res chain seq x y z
N MET A 1 -7.96 3.27 -7.02
CA MET A 1 -6.79 3.42 -6.11
C MET A 1 -5.64 4.08 -6.88
N ILE A 2 -4.51 4.38 -6.24
CA ILE A 2 -3.32 4.93 -6.94
C ILE A 2 -2.85 4.02 -8.09
N ARG A 3 -2.87 2.69 -7.90
CA ARG A 3 -2.53 1.71 -8.94
C ARG A 3 -3.35 1.90 -10.22
N ASP A 4 -4.66 2.11 -10.09
CA ASP A 4 -5.55 2.12 -11.26
C ASP A 4 -5.50 3.45 -12.03
N ASN A 5 -5.05 4.53 -11.39
CA ASN A 5 -4.89 5.86 -12.02
C ASN A 5 -3.58 5.98 -12.81
N LEU A 6 -2.55 5.20 -12.44
CA LEU A 6 -1.24 5.31 -13.07
C LEU A 6 -1.22 4.85 -14.55
N PRO A 7 -1.92 3.78 -14.96
CA PRO A 7 -2.07 3.40 -16.37
C PRO A 7 -2.64 4.52 -17.23
N ASP A 8 -3.69 5.20 -16.76
CA ASP A 8 -4.31 6.30 -17.50
C ASP A 8 -3.34 7.47 -17.68
N ARG A 9 -2.59 7.81 -16.61
CA ARG A 9 -1.56 8.86 -16.68
C ARG A 9 -0.37 8.50 -17.56
N ILE A 10 0.00 7.22 -17.64
CA ILE A 10 1.04 6.73 -18.55
C ILE A 10 0.54 6.86 -19.99
N SER A 11 -0.69 6.41 -20.27
CA SER A 11 -1.29 6.51 -21.61
C SER A 11 -1.39 7.96 -22.10
N GLU A 12 -1.77 8.88 -21.21
CA GLU A 12 -1.82 10.32 -21.51
C GLU A 12 -0.43 10.88 -21.84
N ALA A 13 0.58 10.58 -21.01
CA ALA A 13 1.95 11.03 -21.25
C ALA A 13 2.56 10.45 -22.54
N GLU A 14 2.20 9.22 -22.92
CA GLU A 14 2.58 8.62 -24.20
C GLU A 14 1.91 9.32 -25.38
N HIS A 15 0.61 9.61 -25.28
CA HIS A 15 -0.16 10.29 -26.32
C HIS A 15 0.33 11.72 -26.55
N GLU A 16 0.57 12.46 -25.47
CA GLU A 16 1.02 13.86 -25.51
C GLU A 16 2.55 14.00 -25.68
N ALA A 17 3.27 12.88 -25.84
CA ALA A 17 4.72 12.82 -25.97
C ALA A 17 5.50 13.51 -24.83
N TRP A 18 4.95 13.50 -23.61
CA TRP A 18 5.59 14.01 -22.40
C TRP A 18 6.58 12.99 -21.84
N LEU A 19 7.62 12.71 -22.63
CA LEU A 19 8.65 11.70 -22.32
C LEU A 19 9.37 11.96 -20.99
N GLY A 20 9.45 13.21 -20.54
CA GLY A 20 10.02 13.56 -19.22
C GLY A 20 9.10 13.24 -18.04
N GLU A 21 7.79 13.15 -18.27
CA GLU A 21 6.79 12.98 -17.21
C GLU A 21 6.31 11.53 -17.06
N ILE A 22 6.61 10.66 -18.03
CA ILE A 22 6.18 9.26 -18.05
C ILE A 22 6.91 8.37 -17.03
N GLU A 23 8.16 8.74 -16.66
CA GLU A 23 9.03 7.90 -15.83
C GLU A 23 8.52 7.79 -14.38
N GLY A 24 8.07 8.90 -13.81
CA GLY A 24 7.51 8.94 -12.44
C GLY A 24 6.31 8.00 -12.25
N PRO A 25 5.29 8.07 -13.13
CA PRO A 25 4.16 7.14 -13.13
C PRO A 25 4.56 5.68 -13.29
N ARG A 26 5.51 5.36 -14.20
CA ARG A 26 6.00 3.98 -14.41
C ARG A 26 6.70 3.42 -13.16
N ILE A 27 7.60 4.18 -12.55
CA ILE A 27 8.26 3.81 -11.29
C ILE A 27 7.23 3.60 -10.18
N SER A 28 6.25 4.50 -10.08
CA SER A 28 5.20 4.42 -9.07
C SER A 28 4.30 3.20 -9.26
N LEU A 29 4.01 2.83 -10.50
CA LEU A 29 3.18 1.66 -10.82
C LEU A 29 3.92 0.37 -10.43
N ALA A 30 5.18 0.22 -10.85
CA ALA A 30 6.01 -0.91 -10.48
C ALA A 30 6.15 -1.06 -8.94
N GLY A 31 6.31 0.07 -8.23
CA GLY A 31 6.34 0.07 -6.77
C GLY A 31 5.00 -0.34 -6.14
N ALA A 32 3.89 0.12 -6.69
CA ALA A 32 2.55 -0.24 -6.22
C ALA A 32 2.25 -1.73 -6.43
N GLU A 33 2.55 -2.28 -7.61
CA GLU A 33 2.38 -3.70 -7.92
C GLU A 33 3.24 -4.59 -7.02
N SER A 34 4.51 -4.21 -6.81
CA SER A 34 5.41 -4.93 -5.89
C SER A 34 4.86 -4.98 -4.46
N LYS A 35 4.32 -3.87 -3.96
CA LYS A 35 3.77 -3.82 -2.59
C LYS A 35 2.48 -4.63 -2.46
N ILE A 36 1.63 -4.63 -3.48
CA ILE A 36 0.42 -5.46 -3.51
C ILE A 36 0.80 -6.93 -3.53
N GLY A 37 1.76 -7.33 -4.38
CA GLY A 37 2.27 -8.70 -4.41
C GLY A 37 2.86 -9.14 -3.06
N GLN A 38 3.56 -8.25 -2.35
CA GLN A 38 4.02 -8.54 -0.98
C GLN A 38 2.88 -8.75 0.01
N LEU A 39 1.80 -7.96 -0.08
CA LEU A 39 0.61 -8.13 0.77
C LEU A 39 -0.16 -9.40 0.44
N ASP A 40 -0.27 -9.77 -0.83
CA ASP A 40 -0.94 -10.99 -1.27
C ASP A 40 -0.14 -12.24 -0.89
N ALA A 41 1.20 -12.17 -0.96
CA ALA A 41 2.11 -13.26 -0.58
C ALA A 41 2.27 -13.39 0.94
N ALA A 42 2.12 -12.30 1.69
CA ALA A 42 1.98 -12.35 3.12
C ALA A 42 0.66 -13.07 3.43
N ALA A 43 0.73 -14.35 3.82
CA ALA A 43 -0.42 -15.13 4.23
C ALA A 43 -1.31 -14.28 5.16
N PRO A 44 -2.66 -14.32 5.04
CA PRO A 44 -3.53 -13.47 5.84
C PRO A 44 -3.13 -13.63 7.29
N GLY A 45 -2.55 -12.56 7.85
CA GLY A 45 -2.00 -12.56 9.18
C GLY A 45 -3.10 -13.03 10.11
N GLY A 46 -2.92 -14.20 10.71
CA GLY A 46 -3.85 -14.71 11.71
C GLY A 46 -4.02 -13.66 12.82
N PRO A 47 -5.09 -13.76 13.62
CA PRO A 47 -5.36 -12.80 14.68
C PRO A 47 -4.11 -12.53 15.52
N VAL A 48 -3.63 -11.28 15.52
CA VAL A 48 -2.55 -10.86 16.42
C VAL A 48 -3.17 -10.65 17.79
N LEU A 49 -2.80 -11.50 18.76
CA LEU A 49 -3.25 -11.34 20.14
C LEU A 49 -2.55 -10.13 20.77
N LEU A 50 -3.27 -9.01 20.90
CA LEU A 50 -2.76 -7.78 21.55
C LEU A 50 -2.60 -7.89 23.08
N GLY A 51 -2.95 -9.03 23.66
CA GLY A 51 -3.05 -9.22 25.11
C GLY A 51 -4.34 -8.66 25.70
N LEU A 52 -4.68 -9.11 26.91
CA LEU A 52 -5.81 -8.58 27.69
C LEU A 52 -5.29 -7.46 28.61
N PRO A 53 -5.92 -6.27 28.64
CA PRO A 53 -5.56 -5.25 29.62
C PRO A 53 -5.86 -5.77 31.03
N THR A 54 -4.84 -5.79 31.90
CA THR A 54 -5.04 -6.10 33.33
C THR A 54 -5.66 -4.90 34.04
N PRO A 55 -6.82 -5.04 34.70
CA PRO A 55 -7.36 -4.00 35.55
C PRO A 55 -6.36 -3.65 36.65
N ARG A 56 -6.20 -2.35 36.93
CA ARG A 56 -5.38 -1.89 38.05
C ARG A 56 -5.98 -2.46 39.35
N PRO A 57 -5.18 -3.04 40.28
CA PRO A 57 -5.72 -3.50 41.55
C PRO A 57 -6.40 -2.33 42.26
N THR A 58 -7.64 -2.54 42.70
CA THR A 58 -8.35 -1.59 43.56
C THR A 58 -7.56 -1.46 44.87
N PRO A 59 -7.19 -0.25 45.33
CA PRO A 59 -6.54 -0.09 46.62
C PRO A 59 -7.49 -0.60 47.71
N GLN A 60 -7.02 -1.57 48.50
CA GLN A 60 -7.77 -2.06 49.65
C GLN A 60 -7.68 -0.98 50.74
N GLY A 61 -8.83 -0.43 51.11
CA GLY A 61 -8.99 0.46 52.26
C GLY A 61 -8.91 -0.28 53.58
#